data_AF-A0A1V2GH47-F1
#
_entry.id   AF-A0A1V2GH47-F1
#
_cell.length_a   1.000
_cell.length_b   1.000
_cell.length_c   1.000
_cell.angle_alpha   90.00
_cell.angle_beta   90.00
_cell.angle_gamma   90.00
#
_symmetry.space_group_name_H-M   'P 1'
#
loop_
_entity.id
_entity.type
_entity.pdbx_description
1 polymer ?
#
loop_
_entity_poly.entity_id
_entity_poly.type
_entity_poly.pdbx_seq_one_letter_code
_entity_poly.pdbx_strand_id
1 'polypeptide(L)'
;MSKAVGILELSSIAKGMETGDAMLKSANVELLVSKTLCPGKFLLMLGGDVGAVQQAINSGASLAGEMLVDSLVLPNIHPSLLSATSGLNQVEQHRAVGVVETWSV
;
A
#
# COMPACT_ATOMS: atom_id res chain seq x y z
N MET A 1 -17.32 1.11 8.90
CA MET A 1 -16.60 1.85 7.83
C MET A 1 -15.76 0.85 7.07
N SER A 2 -15.93 0.77 5.75
CA SER A 2 -15.15 -0.14 4.90
C SER A 2 -13.71 0.37 4.76
N LYS A 3 -12.72 -0.47 5.09
CA LYS A 3 -11.30 -0.16 4.89
C LYS A 3 -10.87 -0.48 3.47
N ALA A 4 -9.78 0.15 3.03
CA ALA A 4 -9.16 -0.06 1.73
C ALA A 4 -7.64 -0.15 1.85
N VAL A 5 -7.03 -0.79 0.87
CA VAL A 5 -5.59 -0.75 0.60
C VAL A 5 -5.36 -0.06 -0.74
N GLY A 6 -4.41 0.87 -0.76
CA GLY A 6 -3.86 1.47 -1.97
C GLY A 6 -2.44 0.99 -2.19
N ILE A 7 -2.09 0.68 -3.43
CA ILE A 7 -0.75 0.26 -3.82
C ILE A 7 -0.28 1.19 -4.94
N LEU A 8 0.95 1.68 -4.84
CA LEU A 8 1.58 2.50 -5.87
C LEU A 8 3.04 2.07 -6.07
N GLU A 9 3.38 1.68 -7.29
CA GLU A 9 4.73 1.26 -7.68
C GLU A 9 5.37 2.32 -8.58
N LEU A 10 6.62 2.67 -8.32
CA LEU A 10 7.39 3.62 -9.10
C LEU A 10 8.70 3.02 -9.62
N SER A 11 9.19 3.57 -10.73
CA SER A 11 10.48 3.20 -11.33
C SER A 11 11.69 3.91 -10.70
N SER A 12 11.47 4.80 -9.73
CA SER A 12 12.50 5.61 -9.08
C SER A 12 12.32 5.67 -7.56
N ILE A 13 13.39 5.39 -6.82
CA ILE A 13 13.44 5.45 -5.35
C ILE A 13 13.24 6.89 -4.86
N ALA A 14 13.93 7.86 -5.47
CA ALA A 14 13.82 9.26 -5.07
C ALA A 14 12.39 9.77 -5.28
N LYS A 15 11.79 9.43 -6.41
CA LYS A 15 10.39 9.78 -6.68
C LYS A 15 9.42 9.07 -5.75
N GLY A 16 9.72 7.82 -5.38
CA GLY A 16 8.93 7.07 -4.41
C GLY A 16 8.88 7.74 -3.03
N MET A 17 10.00 8.27 -2.54
CA MET A 17 10.03 9.02 -1.27
C MET A 17 9.21 10.31 -1.34
N GLU A 18 9.38 11.09 -2.42
CA GLU A 18 8.61 12.33 -2.66
C GLU A 18 7.11 12.03 -2.77
N THR A 19 6.76 10.97 -3.50
CA THR A 19 5.37 10.55 -3.72
C THR A 19 4.75 10.06 -2.42
N GLY A 20 5.45 9.25 -1.63
CA GLY A 20 4.97 8.77 -0.33
C GLY A 20 4.67 9.91 0.64
N ASP A 21 5.55 10.92 0.72
CA ASP A 21 5.33 12.12 1.54
C ASP A 21 4.06 12.88 1.10
N ALA A 22 3.89 13.11 -0.21
CA ALA A 22 2.72 13.78 -0.75
C ALA A 22 1.42 12.99 -0.48
N MET A 23 1.44 11.67 -0.66
CA MET A 23 0.28 10.81 -0.42
C MET A 23 -0.18 10.88 1.05
N LEU A 24 0.76 10.79 2.01
CA LEU A 24 0.46 10.87 3.44
C LEU A 24 -0.10 12.24 3.86
N LYS A 25 0.31 13.32 3.18
CA LYS A 25 -0.21 14.67 3.43
C LYS A 25 -1.55 14.94 2.76
N SER A 26 -1.91 14.17 1.73
CA SER A 26 -3.11 14.41 0.93
C SER A 26 -4.39 13.95 1.61
N ALA A 27 -4.35 12.93 2.47
CA ALA A 27 -5.52 12.33 3.09
C ALA A 27 -5.16 11.60 4.40
N ASN A 28 -6.17 11.28 5.21
CA ASN A 28 -5.98 10.50 6.44
C ASN A 28 -5.76 9.01 6.12
N VAL A 29 -4.52 8.64 5.82
CA VAL A 29 -4.09 7.28 5.48
C VAL A 29 -2.86 6.88 6.32
N GLU A 30 -2.70 5.58 6.51
CA GLU A 30 -1.56 4.97 7.20
C GLU A 30 -0.59 4.36 6.19
N LEU A 31 0.71 4.54 6.42
CA LEU A 31 1.74 3.89 5.61
C LEU A 31 1.94 2.44 6.07
N LEU A 32 1.65 1.47 5.21
CA LEU A 32 1.81 0.04 5.50
C LEU A 32 3.15 -0.49 5.02
N VAL A 33 3.56 -0.12 3.80
CA VAL A 33 4.82 -0.55 3.19
C VAL A 33 5.45 0.63 2.47
N SER A 34 6.75 0.82 2.67
CA SER A 34 7.60 1.76 1.92
C SER A 34 8.97 1.14 1.77
N LYS A 35 9.26 0.56 0.60
CA LYS A 35 10.51 -0.17 0.38
C LYS A 35 10.96 -0.15 -1.07
N THR A 36 12.26 -0.37 -1.26
CA THR A 36 12.86 -0.57 -2.57
C THR A 36 12.59 -2.00 -3.07
N LEU A 37 12.47 -2.14 -4.40
CA LEU A 37 12.33 -3.42 -5.10
C LEU A 37 13.39 -3.52 -6.20
N CYS A 38 13.89 -4.73 -6.46
CA CYS A 38 14.83 -4.99 -7.56
C CYS A 38 14.14 -4.75 -8.92
N PRO A 39 14.80 -4.15 -9.94
CA PRO A 39 16.19 -3.67 -9.98
C PRO A 39 16.39 -2.17 -9.65
N GLY A 40 15.50 -1.54 -8.89
CA GLY A 40 15.57 -0.10 -8.57
C GLY A 40 14.22 0.60 -8.45
N LYS A 41 13.13 -0.17 -8.37
CA LYS A 41 11.76 0.32 -8.20
C LYS A 41 11.47 0.65 -6.74
N PHE A 42 10.34 1.31 -6.50
CA PHE A 42 9.86 1.65 -5.17
C PHE A 42 8.39 1.28 -5.01
N LEU A 43 8.03 0.65 -3.90
CA LEU A 43 6.67 0.22 -3.60
C LEU A 43 6.15 0.95 -2.37
N LEU A 44 4.99 1.57 -2.53
CA LEU A 44 4.18 2.16 -1.47
C LEU A 44 2.89 1.38 -1.32
N MET A 45 2.52 1.07 -0.07
CA MET A 45 1.19 0.57 0.27
C MET A 45 0.60 1.40 1.40
N LEU A 46 -0.65 1.80 1.24
CA LEU A 46 -1.38 2.66 2.18
C LEU A 46 -2.68 2.01 2.64
N GLY A 47 -3.03 2.20 3.90
CA GLY A 47 -4.28 1.75 4.50
C GLY A 47 -5.15 2.91 4.93
N GLY A 48 -6.47 2.76 4.86
CA GLY A 48 -7.38 3.81 5.33
C GLY A 48 -8.83 3.57 4.96
N ASP A 49 -9.64 4.62 5.06
CA ASP A 49 -11.00 4.60 4.51
C ASP A 49 -10.94 4.74 2.98
N VAL A 50 -11.88 4.10 2.26
CA VAL A 50 -11.86 4.01 0.79
C VAL A 50 -11.65 5.36 0.11
N GLY A 51 -12.36 6.42 0.55
CA GLY A 51 -12.22 7.76 -0.02
C GLY A 51 -10.84 8.37 0.22
N ALA A 52 -10.28 8.20 1.42
CA ALA A 52 -8.94 8.70 1.77
C ALA A 52 -7.85 7.99 0.96
N VAL A 53 -7.96 6.67 0.81
CA VAL A 53 -7.04 5.86 -0.01
C VAL A 53 -7.12 6.27 -1.48
N GLN A 54 -8.33 6.44 -2.03
CA GLN A 54 -8.49 6.87 -3.42
C GLN A 54 -7.87 8.26 -3.66
N GLN A 55 -8.09 9.20 -2.75
CA GLN A 55 -7.49 10.53 -2.83
C GLN A 55 -5.97 10.47 -2.78
N ALA A 56 -5.40 9.67 -1.86
CA ALA A 56 -3.96 9.49 -1.74
C ALA A 56 -3.35 8.89 -3.00
N ILE A 57 -3.95 7.83 -3.55
CA ILE A 57 -3.48 7.19 -4.79
C ILE A 57 -3.56 8.16 -5.97
N ASN A 58 -4.66 8.91 -6.11
CA ASN A 58 -4.79 9.90 -7.20
C ASN A 58 -3.72 11.00 -7.09
N SER A 59 -3.47 11.52 -5.89
CA SER A 59 -2.43 12.52 -5.64
C SER A 59 -1.04 11.97 -5.96
N GLY A 60 -0.75 10.74 -5.54
CA GLY A 60 0.52 10.09 -5.78
C GLY A 60 0.76 9.78 -7.26
N ALA A 61 -0.24 9.22 -7.94
CA ALA A 61 -0.17 8.89 -9.36
C ALA A 61 0.01 10.14 -10.22
N SER A 62 -0.70 11.24 -9.90
CA SER A 62 -0.51 12.51 -10.58
C SER A 62 0.90 13.09 -10.40
N LEU A 63 1.49 12.95 -9.22
CA LEU A 63 2.85 13.44 -8.94
C LEU A 63 3.92 12.54 -9.56
N ALA A 64 3.68 11.23 -9.61
CA ALA A 64 4.62 10.24 -10.14
C ALA A 64 4.92 10.44 -11.63
N GLY A 65 3.92 10.86 -12.43
CA GLY A 65 4.09 11.13 -13.86
C GLY A 65 4.60 9.89 -14.61
N GLU A 66 5.62 10.07 -15.47
CA GLU A 66 6.23 8.97 -16.24
C GLU A 66 6.95 7.91 -15.37
N MET A 67 7.19 8.20 -14.09
CA MET A 67 7.81 7.25 -13.17
C MET A 67 6.79 6.31 -12.51
N LEU A 68 5.49 6.51 -12.75
CA LEU A 68 4.46 5.58 -12.30
C LEU A 68 4.59 4.27 -13.07
N VAL A 69 4.76 3.17 -12.34
CA VAL A 69 4.77 1.81 -12.93
C VAL A 69 3.39 1.21 -12.86
N ASP A 70 2.77 1.24 -11.68
CA ASP A 70 1.41 0.71 -11.47
C ASP A 70 0.74 1.37 -10.25
N SER A 71 -0.59 1.35 -10.24
CA SER A 71 -1.39 1.78 -9.10
C SER A 71 -2.70 0.99 -9.00
N LEU A 72 -3.06 0.59 -7.78
CA LEU A 72 -4.27 -0.19 -7.51
C LEU A 72 -4.95 0.27 -6.22
N VAL A 73 -6.28 0.23 -6.21
CA VAL A 73 -7.09 0.40 -5.00
C VAL A 73 -7.96 -0.84 -4.80
N LEU A 74 -7.83 -1.46 -3.64
CA LEU A 74 -8.65 -2.59 -3.21
C LEU A 74 -9.63 -2.13 -2.11
N PRO A 75 -10.91 -1.87 -2.46
CA PRO A 75 -11.90 -1.42 -1.50
C PRO A 75 -12.46 -2.59 -0.66
N ASN A 76 -13.07 -2.25 0.47
CA ASN A 76 -13.81 -3.17 1.33
C ASN A 76 -13.01 -4.39 1.80
N ILE A 77 -11.73 -4.17 2.15
CA ILE A 77 -10.88 -5.21 2.73
C ILE A 77 -11.24 -5.46 4.20
N HIS A 78 -10.94 -6.67 4.67
CA HIS A 78 -11.06 -6.98 6.09
C HIS A 78 -10.01 -6.18 6.90
N PRO A 79 -10.37 -5.53 8.03
CA PRO A 79 -9.45 -4.64 8.76
C PRO A 79 -8.15 -5.31 9.24
N SER A 80 -8.19 -6.61 9.57
CA SER A 80 -7.00 -7.35 10.00
C SER A 80 -5.92 -7.49 8.91
N LEU A 81 -6.25 -7.18 7.66
CA LEU A 81 -5.29 -7.17 6.55
C LEU A 81 -4.28 -6.02 6.71
N LEU A 82 -4.70 -4.88 7.25
CA LEU A 82 -3.82 -3.71 7.43
C LEU A 82 -2.65 -4.05 8.35
N SER A 83 -2.94 -4.60 9.53
CA SER A 83 -1.93 -5.03 10.51
C SER A 83 -1.12 -6.24 10.02
N ALA A 84 -1.73 -7.15 9.27
CA ALA A 84 -1.01 -8.26 8.64
C ALA A 84 -0.01 -7.79 7.56
N THR A 85 -0.25 -6.63 6.95
CA THR A 85 0.60 -6.08 5.88
C THR A 85 1.76 -5.25 6.46
N SER A 86 1.48 -4.45 7.49
CA SER A 86 2.51 -3.61 8.14
C SER A 86 3.38 -4.37 9.15
N GLY A 87 2.97 -5.55 9.59
CA GLY A 87 3.68 -6.35 10.58
C GLY A 87 3.12 -7.75 10.76
N LEU A 88 2.77 -8.11 11.99
CA LEU A 88 2.25 -9.43 12.35
C LEU A 88 0.99 -9.28 13.21
N ASN A 89 0.01 -10.16 12.98
CA ASN A 89 -1.12 -10.31 13.88
C ASN A 89 -0.76 -11.23 15.05
N GLN A 90 -1.33 -10.96 16.23
CA GLN A 90 -1.13 -11.82 17.40
C GLN A 90 -1.82 -13.17 17.21
N VAL A 91 -1.12 -14.25 17.57
CA VAL A 91 -1.68 -15.61 17.63
C VAL A 91 -2.17 -15.87 19.05
N GLU A 92 -3.48 -15.91 19.25
CA GLU A 92 -4.07 -16.15 20.58
C GLU A 92 -4.07 -17.64 20.97
N GLN A 93 -4.21 -18.53 19.98
CA GLN A 93 -4.28 -19.98 20.20
C GLN A 93 -3.42 -20.72 19.18
N HIS A 94 -2.49 -21.55 19.68
CA HIS A 94 -1.65 -22.40 18.83
C HIS A 94 -2.42 -23.66 18.43
N ARG A 95 -2.84 -23.75 17.17
CA ARG A 95 -3.50 -24.94 16.58
C ARG A 95 -2.74 -25.41 15.34
N ALA A 96 -3.27 -25.16 14.15
CA ALA A 96 -2.64 -25.49 12.88
C ALA A 96 -2.20 -24.22 12.13
N VAL A 97 -1.27 -24.37 11.18
CA VAL A 97 -0.79 -23.28 10.29
C VAL A 97 -1.14 -23.64 8.85
N GLY A 98 -1.65 -22.66 8.10
CA GLY A 98 -1.86 -22.76 6.65
C GLY A 98 -1.07 -21.68 5.91
N VAL A 99 -0.49 -22.03 4.76
CA VAL A 99 0.28 -21.12 3.91
C VAL A 99 -0.26 -21.21 2.49
N VAL A 100 -0.50 -20.07 1.86
CA VAL A 100 -0.96 -19.95 0.47
C VAL A 100 -0.03 -19.01 -0.27
N GLU A 101 0.57 -19.49 -1.36
CA GLU A 101 1.46 -18.72 -2.24
C GLU A 101 0.72 -18.40 -3.55
N THR A 102 0.86 -17.17 -4.05
CA THR A 102 0.14 -16.68 -5.23
C THR A 102 1.05 -15.85 -6.13
N TRP A 103 0.83 -15.92 -7.44
CA TRP A 103 1.31 -14.91 -8.39
C TRP A 103 0.29 -13.77 -8.48
N SER A 104 0.76 -12.53 -8.66
CA SER A 104 -0.12 -11.44 -9.09
C SER A 104 -0.48 -11.64 -10.57
N VAL A 105 -1.75 -11.41 -10.92
CA VAL A 105 -2.28 -11.51 -12.29
C VAL A 105 -2.22 -10.17 -13.01
#